data_AF-A0A9W6T454-F1
#
_entry.id   AF-A0A9W6T454-F1
#
_cell.length_a   1.000
_cell.length_b   1.000
_cell.length_c   1.000
_cell.angle_alpha   90.00
_cell.angle_beta   90.00
_cell.angle_gamma   90.00
#
_symmetry.space_group_name_H-M   'P 1'
#
loop_
_entity.id
_entity.type
_entity.pdbx_description
1 polymer ?
#
loop_
_entity_poly.entity_id
_entity_poly.type
_entity_poly.pdbx_seq_one_letter_code
_entity_poly.pdbx_strand_id
1 'polypeptide(L)'
;MFSFYINDPRFWLKGVKPSYFSRPDQIMDSIIKVSNGEGVNSESFNDLFSVQGRSKSYENQASLKELAKRRSPVISGENIKVNEDKDPLIPIIIMRLEQGLQVLLPWFWVLPLSFTLFHIPHINIGGLKNIQQLNFENFRLDFLNDYHFTNIGYTENEIKKFEKFKKWNRKPKSKKILYDKIIINNKNNNNVGHDDVDDDVIGEIGNPFCSDWRFLQVLRHGLKLLNFYETSNGVQDVSKSTTNFNESLNREIKTFNDLNQVIKDIEKADESFLDKAGHTALKELPIRLYNKKSIGLINDQTEKISSAFMDFKNIPQLFVKPIKFKCISRGHPSDNARIYMIPQEDRQDWINYYKNYNKNIYNHNNSPKLDNLFCPSSRNLIGFATSATFNLTVGCGAGVGSIAADAFPLVTDDKSGLNQENLVIIRNIGSDTPMLASIEYVKL
;
A
#
# COMPACT_ATOMS: atom_id res chain seq x y z
N MET A 1 9.68 -8.32 25.95
CA MET A 1 9.47 -9.74 25.57
C MET A 1 9.42 -10.54 26.86
N PHE A 2 8.58 -11.57 26.94
CA PHE A 2 8.51 -12.47 28.09
C PHE A 2 8.72 -13.91 27.63
N SER A 3 9.52 -14.67 28.38
CA SER A 3 9.73 -16.10 28.16
C SER A 3 9.56 -16.84 29.48
N PHE A 4 8.80 -17.92 29.47
CA PHE A 4 8.51 -18.72 30.66
C PHE A 4 7.93 -20.08 30.25
N TYR A 5 7.79 -21.00 31.21
CA TYR A 5 7.12 -22.27 30.99
C TYR A 5 5.64 -22.16 31.33
N ILE A 6 4.79 -22.78 30.53
CA ILE A 6 3.37 -22.98 30.85
C ILE A 6 3.07 -24.46 31.02
N ASN A 7 2.02 -24.72 31.78
CA ASN A 7 1.39 -26.04 31.84
C ASN A 7 0.52 -26.25 30.60
N ASP A 8 0.15 -27.50 30.34
CA ASP A 8 -0.80 -27.83 29.28
C ASP A 8 -2.11 -27.02 29.41
N PRO A 9 -2.47 -26.20 28.40
CA PRO A 9 -3.68 -25.38 28.43
C PRO A 9 -4.95 -26.22 28.68
N ARG A 10 -4.97 -27.49 28.28
CA ARG A 10 -6.11 -28.42 28.41
C ARG A 10 -6.40 -28.82 29.87
N PHE A 11 -5.50 -28.50 30.81
CA PHE A 11 -5.76 -28.68 32.24
C PHE A 11 -6.85 -27.74 32.76
N TRP A 12 -7.03 -26.59 32.10
CA TRP A 12 -8.07 -25.62 32.41
C TRP A 12 -9.39 -26.02 31.76
N LEU A 13 -10.48 -25.98 32.55
CA LEU A 13 -11.84 -26.24 32.05
C LEU A 13 -12.47 -25.01 31.41
N LYS A 14 -12.19 -23.83 31.98
CA LYS A 14 -12.69 -22.53 31.55
C LYS A 14 -11.60 -21.48 31.73
N GLY A 15 -11.64 -20.43 30.93
CA GLY A 15 -10.80 -19.26 31.13
C GLY A 15 -11.13 -18.60 32.48
N VAL A 16 -10.17 -18.56 33.39
CA VAL A 16 -10.30 -17.88 34.69
C VAL A 16 -9.51 -16.59 34.62
N LYS A 17 -10.13 -15.46 34.97
CA LYS A 17 -9.40 -14.19 35.09
C LYS A 17 -8.47 -14.28 36.31
N PRO A 18 -7.19 -13.94 36.17
CA PRO A 18 -6.31 -13.88 37.33
C PRO A 18 -6.86 -12.86 38.33
N SER A 19 -6.93 -13.24 39.60
CA SER A 19 -7.26 -12.32 40.68
C SER A 19 -6.03 -11.45 40.93
N TYR A 20 -5.97 -10.29 40.29
CA TYR A 20 -4.88 -9.35 40.49
C TYR A 20 -5.43 -7.95 40.71
N PHE A 21 -5.30 -7.45 41.93
CA PHE A 21 -5.50 -6.05 42.28
C PHE A 21 -4.12 -5.42 42.49
N SER A 22 -3.67 -4.60 41.54
CA SER A 22 -2.44 -3.83 41.70
C SER A 22 -2.75 -2.41 42.12
N ARG A 23 -2.02 -1.90 43.12
CA ARG A 23 -2.01 -0.46 43.41
C ARG A 23 -1.21 0.28 42.32
N PRO A 24 -1.53 1.54 42.00
CA PRO A 24 -0.83 2.30 40.95
C PRO A 24 0.70 2.32 41.09
N ASP A 25 1.22 2.44 42.32
CA ASP A 25 2.67 2.47 42.59
C ASP A 25 3.37 1.16 42.18
N GLN A 26 2.70 0.02 42.41
CA GLN A 26 3.22 -1.30 42.03
C GLN A 26 3.27 -1.49 40.51
N ILE A 27 2.42 -0.77 39.76
CA ILE A 27 2.42 -0.82 38.29
C ILE A 27 3.68 -0.12 37.75
N MET A 28 4.03 1.05 38.30
CA MET A 28 5.23 1.78 37.86
C MET A 28 6.51 1.00 38.17
N ASP A 29 6.61 0.43 39.36
CA ASP A 29 7.75 -0.45 39.72
C ASP A 29 7.84 -1.65 38.78
N SER A 30 6.71 -2.27 38.42
CA SER A 30 6.67 -3.39 37.48
C SER A 30 7.09 -2.98 36.07
N ILE A 31 6.71 -1.78 35.61
CA ILE A 31 7.14 -1.25 34.30
C ILE A 31 8.66 -1.04 34.28
N ILE A 32 9.24 -0.49 35.36
CA ILE A 32 10.69 -0.30 35.47
C ILE A 32 11.41 -1.66 35.43
N LYS A 33 10.92 -2.66 36.17
CA LYS A 33 11.46 -4.03 36.14
C LYS A 33 11.43 -4.65 34.74
N VAL A 34 10.30 -4.53 34.05
CA VAL A 34 10.15 -5.02 32.67
C VAL A 34 11.08 -4.27 31.72
N SER A 35 11.27 -2.96 31.92
CA SER A 35 12.24 -2.15 31.15
C SER A 35 13.68 -2.61 31.38
N ASN A 36 14.01 -3.07 32.58
CA ASN A 36 15.32 -3.65 32.91
C ASN A 36 15.49 -5.09 32.37
N GLY A 37 14.48 -5.64 31.68
CA GLY A 37 14.53 -6.99 31.11
C GLY A 37 14.08 -8.10 32.06
N GLU A 38 13.57 -7.77 33.26
CA GLU A 38 12.99 -8.76 34.17
C GLU A 38 11.69 -9.33 33.56
N GLY A 39 11.67 -10.63 33.30
CA GLY A 39 10.55 -11.34 32.65
C GLY A 39 10.97 -12.31 31.53
N VAL A 40 12.26 -12.37 31.21
CA VAL A 40 12.83 -13.35 30.27
C VAL A 40 13.49 -14.48 31.07
N ASN A 41 12.82 -15.63 31.19
CA ASN A 41 13.46 -16.85 31.66
C ASN A 41 14.39 -17.40 30.55
N SER A 42 15.69 -17.44 30.84
CA SER A 42 16.73 -17.85 29.87
C SER A 42 16.64 -19.33 29.51
N GLU A 43 16.23 -20.19 30.44
CA GLU A 43 16.09 -21.62 30.21
C GLU A 43 14.93 -21.89 29.23
N SER A 44 13.74 -21.33 29.49
CA SER A 44 12.59 -21.47 28.59
C SER A 44 12.88 -20.92 27.19
N PHE A 45 13.62 -19.80 27.11
CA PHE A 45 14.06 -19.24 25.84
C PHE A 45 14.95 -20.22 25.07
N ASN A 46 16.00 -20.76 25.72
CA ASN A 46 16.93 -21.70 25.10
C ASN A 46 16.24 -23.02 24.72
N ASP A 47 15.34 -23.52 25.55
CA ASP A 47 14.60 -24.75 25.32
C ASP A 47 13.65 -24.64 24.12
N LEU A 48 13.05 -23.47 23.89
CA LEU A 48 12.19 -23.25 22.73
C LEU A 48 12.96 -23.29 21.39
N PHE A 49 14.20 -22.80 21.38
CA PHE A 49 15.02 -22.76 20.15
C PHE A 49 15.93 -23.99 19.99
N SER A 50 16.11 -24.80 21.03
CA SER A 50 16.80 -26.09 20.93
C SER A 50 15.87 -27.19 20.40
N VAL A 51 16.45 -28.22 19.79
CA VAL A 51 15.69 -29.41 19.36
C VAL A 51 15.32 -30.24 20.59
N GLN A 52 16.28 -30.42 21.51
CA GLN A 52 16.13 -31.22 22.72
C GLN A 52 15.04 -30.66 23.65
N GLY A 53 15.04 -29.34 23.89
CA GLY A 53 14.02 -28.70 24.73
C GLY A 53 12.62 -28.81 24.13
N ARG A 54 12.47 -28.60 22.82
CA ARG A 54 11.18 -28.81 22.13
C ARG A 54 10.73 -30.28 22.21
N SER A 55 11.61 -31.23 21.98
CA SER A 55 11.29 -32.67 22.10
C SER A 55 10.88 -33.05 23.52
N LYS A 56 11.57 -32.53 24.54
CA LYS A 56 11.22 -32.73 25.95
C LYS A 56 9.83 -32.20 26.28
N SER A 57 9.41 -31.09 25.66
CA SER A 57 8.04 -30.56 25.85
C SER A 57 6.94 -31.47 25.31
N TYR A 58 7.27 -32.44 24.44
CA TYR A 58 6.32 -33.43 23.92
C TYR A 58 6.37 -34.75 24.69
N GLU A 59 7.34 -34.92 25.58
CA GLU A 59 7.44 -36.08 26.45
C GLU A 59 6.21 -36.13 27.37
N ASN A 60 5.55 -37.29 27.44
CA ASN A 60 4.34 -37.49 28.24
C ASN A 60 3.17 -36.56 27.89
N GLN A 61 3.05 -36.09 26.63
CA GLN A 61 1.87 -35.36 26.19
C GLN A 61 0.60 -36.22 26.30
N ALA A 62 -0.20 -35.96 27.34
CA ALA A 62 -1.41 -36.73 27.60
C ALA A 62 -2.46 -36.60 26.48
N SER A 63 -3.09 -37.73 26.16
CA SER A 63 -4.25 -37.80 25.27
C SER A 63 -5.51 -37.27 25.94
N LEU A 64 -6.52 -36.89 25.15
CA LEU A 64 -7.82 -36.46 25.69
C LEU A 64 -8.49 -37.53 26.57
N LYS A 65 -8.28 -38.82 26.28
CA LYS A 65 -8.81 -39.94 27.09
C LYS A 65 -8.11 -40.02 28.44
N GLU A 66 -6.80 -39.80 28.51
CA GLU A 66 -6.05 -39.78 29.77
C GLU A 66 -6.39 -38.54 30.61
N LEU A 67 -6.55 -37.39 29.97
CA LEU A 67 -7.05 -36.18 30.64
C LEU A 67 -8.46 -36.39 31.18
N ALA A 68 -9.34 -37.07 30.44
CA ALA A 68 -10.68 -37.41 30.92
C ALA A 68 -10.64 -38.37 32.11
N LYS A 69 -9.74 -39.36 32.14
CA LYS A 69 -9.54 -40.22 33.32
C LYS A 69 -9.08 -39.44 34.55
N ARG A 70 -8.21 -38.44 34.37
CA ARG A 70 -7.77 -37.54 35.46
C ARG A 70 -8.92 -36.67 35.99
N ARG A 71 -9.90 -36.35 35.15
CA ARG A 71 -11.16 -35.71 35.52
C ARG A 71 -12.10 -36.75 36.15
N SER A 72 -11.74 -37.24 37.34
CA SER A 72 -12.59 -38.14 38.12
C SER A 72 -13.91 -37.45 38.50
N PRO A 73 -14.99 -38.19 38.84
CA PRO A 73 -16.26 -37.60 39.27
C PRO A 73 -16.13 -36.66 40.47
N VAL A 74 -15.10 -36.87 41.30
CA VAL A 74 -14.82 -36.11 42.52
C VAL A 74 -14.28 -34.69 42.21
N ILE A 75 -13.63 -34.52 41.06
CA ILE A 75 -13.00 -33.25 40.60
C ILE A 75 -13.86 -32.62 39.48
N SER A 76 -15.12 -33.04 39.36
CA SER A 76 -16.02 -32.55 38.32
C SER A 76 -16.26 -31.05 38.48
N GLY A 77 -15.79 -30.26 37.52
CA GLY A 77 -15.91 -28.80 37.52
C GLY A 77 -14.65 -28.04 37.99
N GLU A 78 -13.61 -28.74 38.46
CA GLU A 78 -12.32 -28.16 38.84
C GLU A 78 -11.22 -28.42 37.81
N ASN A 79 -10.18 -27.58 37.81
CA ASN A 79 -9.05 -27.74 36.91
C ASN A 79 -8.19 -28.95 37.29
N ILE A 80 -7.57 -29.58 36.29
CA ILE A 80 -6.64 -30.68 36.54
C ILE A 80 -5.42 -30.15 37.32
N LYS A 81 -5.09 -30.80 38.44
CA LYS A 81 -3.87 -30.51 39.19
C LYS A 81 -2.66 -31.01 38.40
N VAL A 82 -1.66 -30.13 38.28
CA VAL A 82 -0.39 -30.40 37.61
C VAL A 82 0.41 -31.38 38.46
N ASN A 83 1.03 -32.36 37.81
CA ASN A 83 2.02 -33.24 38.41
C ASN A 83 3.39 -32.87 37.85
N GLU A 84 4.24 -32.25 38.68
CA GLU A 84 5.54 -31.70 38.28
C GLU A 84 6.49 -32.77 37.69
N ASP A 85 6.36 -34.04 38.10
CA ASP A 85 7.25 -35.12 37.64
C ASP A 85 6.81 -35.74 36.30
N LYS A 86 5.50 -35.68 36.00
CA LYS A 86 4.90 -36.42 34.87
C LYS A 86 4.38 -35.52 33.75
N ASP A 87 3.94 -34.30 34.09
CA ASP A 87 3.34 -33.40 33.12
C ASP A 87 4.42 -32.59 32.38
N PRO A 88 4.29 -32.41 31.05
CA PRO A 88 5.25 -31.63 30.29
C PRO A 88 5.15 -30.14 30.63
N LEU A 89 6.31 -29.50 30.74
CA LEU A 89 6.46 -28.04 30.74
C LEU A 89 6.65 -27.55 29.31
N ILE A 90 5.86 -26.55 28.92
CA ILE A 90 5.85 -26.02 27.55
C ILE A 90 6.57 -24.68 27.55
N PRO A 91 7.73 -24.55 26.87
CA PRO A 91 8.40 -23.26 26.74
C PRO A 91 7.60 -22.36 25.78
N ILE A 92 7.34 -21.11 26.17
CA ILE A 92 6.67 -20.12 25.33
C ILE A 92 7.37 -18.76 25.37
N ILE A 93 7.20 -17.99 24.30
CA ILE A 93 7.62 -16.60 24.23
C ILE A 93 6.42 -15.74 23.87
N ILE A 94 6.27 -14.62 24.57
CA ILE A 94 5.31 -13.57 24.25
C ILE A 94 6.09 -12.31 23.90
N MET A 95 5.84 -11.76 22.72
CA MET A 95 6.48 -10.54 22.26
C MET A 95 5.45 -9.53 21.79
N ARG A 96 5.72 -8.25 22.08
CA ARG A 96 4.92 -7.14 21.57
C ARG A 96 5.44 -6.79 20.19
N LEU A 97 4.64 -7.05 19.18
CA LEU A 97 4.82 -6.48 17.84
C LEU A 97 4.01 -5.19 17.72
N GLU A 98 4.26 -4.46 16.65
CA GLU A 98 3.52 -3.24 16.35
C GLU A 98 2.01 -3.49 16.12
N GLN A 99 1.63 -4.68 15.65
CA GLN A 99 0.24 -5.05 15.34
C GLN A 99 -0.50 -5.66 16.54
N GLY A 100 0.22 -6.19 17.51
CA GLY A 100 -0.39 -7.01 18.55
C GLY A 100 0.62 -7.66 19.47
N LEU A 101 0.14 -8.60 20.29
CA LEU A 101 0.98 -9.55 21.00
C LEU A 101 1.12 -10.79 20.12
N GLN A 102 2.35 -11.25 19.91
CA GLN A 102 2.64 -12.50 19.24
C GLN A 102 3.08 -13.52 20.28
N VAL A 103 2.49 -14.70 20.22
CA VAL A 103 2.85 -15.85 21.06
C VAL A 103 3.55 -16.88 20.18
N LEU A 104 4.77 -17.25 20.56
CA LEU A 104 5.56 -18.28 19.93
C LEU A 104 5.60 -19.51 20.84
N LEU A 105 5.29 -20.67 20.27
CA LEU A 105 5.25 -21.95 20.98
C LEU A 105 5.51 -23.12 20.02
N PRO A 106 5.85 -24.32 20.54
CA PRO A 106 6.07 -25.50 19.70
C PRO A 106 4.79 -25.96 18.96
N TRP A 107 4.94 -26.50 17.75
CA TRP A 107 3.83 -26.78 16.82
C TRP A 107 2.66 -27.58 17.41
N PHE A 108 2.91 -28.72 18.06
CA PHE A 108 1.84 -29.56 18.63
C PHE A 108 1.11 -28.92 19.82
N TRP A 109 1.65 -27.85 20.40
CA TRP A 109 1.03 -27.09 21.49
C TRP A 109 0.17 -25.91 20.98
N VAL A 110 0.28 -25.55 19.70
CA VAL A 110 -0.54 -24.50 19.07
C VAL A 110 -2.02 -24.83 19.18
N LEU A 111 -2.42 -26.05 18.80
CA LEU A 111 -3.83 -26.45 18.81
C LEU A 111 -4.46 -26.43 20.22
N PRO A 112 -3.85 -27.07 21.26
CA PRO A 112 -4.31 -26.95 22.64
C PRO A 112 -4.50 -25.49 23.11
N LEU A 113 -3.51 -24.63 22.86
CA LEU A 113 -3.57 -23.23 23.26
C LEU A 113 -4.68 -22.48 22.50
N SER A 114 -4.72 -22.60 21.17
CA SER A 114 -5.75 -21.96 20.34
C SER A 114 -7.15 -22.36 20.75
N PHE A 115 -7.39 -23.64 21.05
CA PHE A 115 -8.68 -24.10 21.52
C PHE A 115 -9.08 -23.37 22.80
N THR A 116 -8.19 -23.30 23.81
CA THR A 116 -8.51 -22.57 25.05
C THR A 116 -8.75 -21.07 24.84
N LEU A 117 -8.01 -20.43 23.92
CA LEU A 117 -8.18 -19.02 23.59
C LEU A 117 -9.53 -18.75 22.93
N PHE A 118 -9.99 -19.62 22.02
CA PHE A 118 -11.27 -19.45 21.33
C PHE A 118 -12.49 -19.68 22.23
N HIS A 119 -12.31 -20.31 23.40
CA HIS A 119 -13.38 -20.43 24.41
C HIS A 119 -13.53 -19.18 25.27
N ILE A 120 -12.61 -18.22 25.18
CA ILE A 120 -12.72 -16.95 25.88
C ILE A 120 -13.76 -16.09 25.15
N PRO A 121 -14.83 -15.64 25.83
CA PRO A 121 -15.81 -14.77 25.20
C PRO A 121 -15.13 -13.47 24.75
N HIS A 122 -15.57 -12.91 23.62
CA HIS A 122 -15.03 -11.70 23.00
C HIS A 122 -13.68 -11.85 22.26
N ILE A 123 -13.12 -13.06 22.15
CA ILE A 123 -12.02 -13.34 21.22
C ILE A 123 -12.62 -13.82 19.89
N ASN A 124 -12.38 -13.06 18.83
CA ASN A 124 -12.76 -13.44 17.48
C ASN A 124 -11.53 -13.76 16.64
N ILE A 125 -11.69 -14.67 15.68
CA ILE A 125 -10.63 -15.05 14.75
C ILE A 125 -10.61 -14.08 13.56
N GLY A 126 -9.43 -13.54 13.26
CA GLY A 126 -9.18 -12.74 12.06
C GLY A 126 -8.35 -13.51 11.03
N GLY A 127 -8.64 -13.29 9.74
CA GLY A 127 -7.83 -13.82 8.64
C GLY A 127 -6.90 -12.77 8.03
N LEU A 128 -6.25 -13.13 6.91
CA LEU A 128 -5.33 -12.25 6.18
C LEU A 128 -5.97 -10.91 5.77
N LYS A 129 -7.23 -10.94 5.31
CA LYS A 129 -7.96 -9.73 4.93
C LYS A 129 -8.14 -8.77 6.12
N ASN A 130 -8.36 -9.30 7.31
CA ASN A 130 -8.52 -8.49 8.52
C ASN A 130 -7.18 -7.90 8.95
N ILE A 131 -6.07 -8.65 8.80
CA ILE A 131 -4.72 -8.13 9.04
C ILE A 131 -4.41 -6.99 8.06
N GLN A 132 -4.71 -7.18 6.77
CA GLN A 132 -4.57 -6.13 5.76
C GLN A 132 -5.42 -4.90 6.11
N GLN A 133 -6.67 -5.09 6.53
CA GLN A 133 -7.55 -4.00 6.96
C GLN A 133 -6.97 -3.25 8.17
N LEU A 134 -6.46 -3.97 9.19
CA LEU A 134 -5.84 -3.34 10.37
C LEU A 134 -4.56 -2.58 10.01
N ASN A 135 -3.75 -3.11 9.10
CA ASN A 135 -2.58 -2.40 8.59
C ASN A 135 -3.01 -1.12 7.86
N PHE A 136 -4.00 -1.22 6.96
CA PHE A 136 -4.58 -0.08 6.23
C PHE A 136 -5.14 1.00 7.17
N GLU A 137 -5.93 0.61 8.17
CA GLU A 137 -6.54 1.55 9.14
C GLU A 137 -5.47 2.36 9.89
N ASN A 138 -4.32 1.74 10.17
CA ASN A 138 -3.16 2.35 10.80
C ASN A 138 -2.18 3.00 9.80
N PHE A 139 -2.52 3.12 8.52
CA PHE A 139 -1.65 3.62 7.44
C PHE A 139 -0.31 2.88 7.32
N ARG A 140 -0.31 1.59 7.63
CA ARG A 140 0.82 0.70 7.37
C ARG A 140 0.67 0.03 6.02
N LEU A 141 1.80 -0.11 5.34
CA LEU A 141 1.88 -0.84 4.09
C LEU A 141 1.81 -2.34 4.36
N ASP A 142 1.01 -3.03 3.58
CA ASP A 142 0.99 -4.48 3.52
C ASP A 142 2.03 -5.01 2.54
N PHE A 143 2.84 -5.98 2.96
CA PHE A 143 3.98 -6.48 2.20
C PHE A 143 3.61 -6.95 0.79
N LEU A 144 2.53 -7.69 0.65
CA LEU A 144 2.16 -8.29 -0.62
C LEU A 144 1.49 -7.28 -1.56
N ASN A 145 0.76 -6.32 -1.00
CA ASN A 145 -0.12 -5.44 -1.75
C ASN A 145 0.46 -4.06 -2.06
N ASP A 146 1.29 -3.52 -1.18
CA ASP A 146 1.74 -2.11 -1.26
C ASP A 146 3.24 -1.98 -1.60
N TYR A 147 4.06 -3.03 -1.42
CA TYR A 147 5.51 -3.01 -1.70
C TYR A 147 5.84 -3.34 -3.16
N HIS A 148 5.33 -2.56 -4.11
CA HIS A 148 5.54 -2.80 -5.55
C HIS A 148 6.97 -2.59 -6.05
N PHE A 149 7.84 -1.97 -5.23
CA PHE A 149 9.27 -1.87 -5.50
C PHE A 149 10.04 -3.17 -5.17
N THR A 150 9.34 -4.22 -4.74
CA THR A 150 9.88 -5.57 -4.57
C THR A 150 9.41 -6.47 -5.71
N ASN A 151 10.21 -7.48 -6.09
CA ASN A 151 9.84 -8.41 -7.16
C ASN A 151 8.52 -9.13 -6.85
N ILE A 152 8.32 -9.52 -5.59
CA ILE A 152 7.13 -10.24 -5.14
C ILE A 152 5.89 -9.34 -5.23
N GLY A 153 5.96 -8.12 -4.69
CA GLY A 153 4.83 -7.17 -4.73
C GLY A 153 4.49 -6.68 -6.15
N TYR A 154 5.48 -6.61 -7.05
CA TYR A 154 5.26 -6.32 -8.46
C TYR A 154 4.57 -7.50 -9.17
N THR A 155 5.05 -8.73 -8.94
CA THR A 155 4.45 -9.95 -9.51
C THR A 155 3.00 -10.14 -9.06
N GLU A 156 2.71 -9.92 -7.78
CA GLU A 156 1.35 -9.98 -7.26
C GLU A 156 0.42 -8.97 -7.94
N ASN A 157 0.90 -7.75 -8.19
CA ASN A 157 0.11 -6.73 -8.90
C ASN A 157 -0.26 -7.20 -10.31
N GLU A 158 0.65 -7.86 -11.02
CA GLU A 158 0.37 -8.46 -12.34
C GLU A 158 -0.59 -9.66 -12.26
N ILE A 159 -0.50 -10.49 -11.22
CA ILE A 159 -1.47 -11.58 -10.98
C ILE A 159 -2.87 -10.99 -10.80
N LYS A 160 -3.00 -9.95 -9.96
CA LYS A 160 -4.28 -9.26 -9.73
C LYS A 160 -4.81 -8.55 -10.96
N LYS A 161 -3.93 -7.98 -11.79
CA LYS A 161 -4.28 -7.40 -13.10
C LYS A 161 -4.97 -8.45 -13.96
N PHE A 162 -4.39 -9.65 -14.07
CA PHE A 162 -4.97 -10.75 -14.85
C PHE A 162 -6.33 -11.19 -14.30
N GLU A 163 -6.48 -11.34 -12.97
CA GLU A 163 -7.76 -11.69 -12.34
C GLU A 163 -8.85 -10.64 -12.59
N LYS A 164 -8.51 -9.35 -12.42
CA LYS A 164 -9.40 -8.22 -12.66
C LYS A 164 -9.80 -8.15 -14.14
N PHE A 165 -8.84 -8.35 -15.06
CA PHE A 165 -9.10 -8.42 -16.49
C PHE A 165 -10.04 -9.57 -16.85
N LYS A 166 -9.79 -10.78 -16.35
CA LYS A 166 -10.66 -11.96 -16.57
C LYS A 166 -12.08 -11.71 -16.06
N LYS A 167 -12.22 -11.08 -14.89
CA LYS A 167 -13.52 -10.70 -14.32
C LYS A 167 -14.23 -9.64 -15.16
N TRP A 168 -13.50 -8.66 -15.71
CA TRP A 168 -14.04 -7.65 -16.61
C TRP A 168 -14.45 -8.24 -17.96
N ASN A 169 -13.63 -9.11 -18.55
CA ASN A 169 -13.89 -9.74 -19.85
C ASN A 169 -15.10 -10.70 -19.80
N ARG A 170 -15.36 -11.33 -18.66
CA ARG A 170 -16.57 -12.16 -18.45
C ARG A 170 -17.88 -11.35 -18.49
N LYS A 171 -17.83 -10.04 -18.22
CA LYS A 171 -19.05 -9.21 -18.23
C LYS A 171 -19.42 -8.87 -19.69
N PRO A 172 -20.72 -8.91 -20.04
CA PRO A 172 -21.17 -8.46 -21.37
C PRO A 172 -20.91 -6.96 -21.55
N LYS A 173 -20.80 -6.52 -22.81
CA LYS A 173 -20.42 -5.14 -23.19
C LYS A 173 -21.25 -4.05 -22.48
N SER A 174 -22.56 -4.28 -22.28
CA SER A 174 -23.47 -3.34 -21.62
C SER A 174 -23.38 -3.29 -20.09
N LYS A 175 -22.67 -4.24 -19.46
CA LYS A 175 -22.52 -4.34 -18.00
C LYS A 175 -21.09 -4.13 -17.52
N LYS A 176 -20.17 -3.82 -18.45
CA LYS A 176 -18.79 -3.49 -18.14
C LYS A 176 -18.53 -2.01 -18.41
N ILE A 177 -17.68 -1.42 -17.58
CA ILE A 177 -17.18 -0.06 -17.80
C ILE A 177 -16.31 -0.11 -19.07
N LEU A 178 -16.58 0.80 -20.00
CA LEU A 178 -15.82 0.96 -21.22
C LEU A 178 -14.71 1.98 -20.95
N TYR A 179 -13.57 1.50 -20.45
CA TYR A 179 -12.44 2.34 -20.07
C TYR A 179 -11.94 3.23 -21.23
N ASP A 180 -11.99 2.73 -22.46
CA ASP A 180 -11.53 3.43 -23.68
C ASP A 180 -12.38 4.66 -24.05
N LYS A 181 -13.56 4.84 -23.45
CA LYS A 181 -14.51 5.91 -23.81
C LYS A 181 -14.78 6.88 -22.66
N ILE A 182 -14.02 6.79 -21.57
CA ILE A 182 -14.22 7.65 -20.41
C ILE A 182 -13.65 9.02 -20.71
N ILE A 183 -14.43 10.07 -20.46
CA ILE A 183 -13.97 11.45 -20.60
C ILE A 183 -13.44 11.88 -19.22
N ILE A 184 -12.13 12.11 -19.09
CA ILE A 184 -11.49 12.42 -17.79
C ILE A 184 -11.46 13.93 -17.52
N ASN A 185 -11.29 14.75 -18.55
CA ASN A 185 -11.14 16.20 -18.40
C ASN A 185 -12.06 16.96 -19.35
N ASN A 186 -13.14 17.54 -18.80
CA ASN A 186 -14.18 18.21 -19.60
C ASN A 186 -14.03 19.74 -19.66
N LYS A 187 -12.85 20.31 -19.35
CA LYS A 187 -12.65 21.78 -19.28
C LYS A 187 -13.13 22.54 -20.52
N ASN A 188 -13.00 21.95 -21.72
CA ASN A 188 -13.22 22.64 -22.98
C ASN A 188 -14.55 22.29 -23.69
N ASN A 189 -15.35 21.34 -23.17
CA ASN A 189 -16.49 20.77 -23.89
C ASN A 189 -17.82 21.52 -23.74
N ASN A 190 -17.82 22.74 -23.19
CA ASN A 190 -19.02 23.57 -23.31
C ASN A 190 -19.26 24.07 -24.74
N ASN A 191 -18.34 23.89 -25.71
CA ASN A 191 -18.51 24.36 -27.10
C ASN A 191 -17.85 23.54 -28.22
N VAL A 192 -17.29 22.36 -27.98
CA VAL A 192 -16.52 21.62 -29.01
C VAL A 192 -17.15 20.25 -29.28
N GLY A 193 -17.42 19.97 -30.56
CA GLY A 193 -17.97 18.69 -31.02
C GLY A 193 -17.04 17.51 -30.71
N HIS A 194 -17.62 16.31 -30.78
CA HIS A 194 -16.98 15.05 -30.36
C HIS A 194 -15.66 14.69 -31.08
N ASP A 195 -15.30 15.42 -32.15
CA ASP A 195 -14.21 15.12 -33.09
C ASP A 195 -12.92 15.95 -32.86
N ASP A 196 -12.93 16.95 -31.96
CA ASP A 196 -11.84 17.93 -31.76
C ASP A 196 -11.21 17.88 -30.36
N VAL A 197 -11.37 16.76 -29.65
CA VAL A 197 -10.90 16.60 -28.26
C VAL A 197 -9.51 15.93 -28.25
N ASP A 198 -8.53 16.53 -27.55
CA ASP A 198 -7.19 15.95 -27.35
C ASP A 198 -7.29 14.49 -26.84
N ASP A 199 -6.47 13.58 -27.41
CA ASP A 199 -6.44 12.14 -27.08
C ASP A 199 -6.29 11.86 -25.56
N ASP A 200 -5.69 12.79 -24.81
CA ASP A 200 -5.52 12.70 -23.35
C ASP A 200 -6.81 12.81 -22.54
N VAL A 201 -7.89 13.26 -23.17
CA VAL A 201 -9.17 13.50 -22.53
C VAL A 201 -10.05 12.26 -22.56
N ILE A 202 -9.83 11.36 -23.54
CA ILE A 202 -10.69 10.19 -23.80
C ILE A 202 -9.90 8.91 -23.53
N GLY A 203 -10.42 8.07 -22.64
CA GLY A 203 -9.83 6.81 -22.25
C GLY A 203 -9.27 6.83 -20.84
N GLU A 204 -9.07 5.66 -20.26
CA GLU A 204 -8.42 5.52 -18.95
C GLU A 204 -6.89 5.66 -19.09
N ILE A 205 -6.28 6.45 -18.22
CA ILE A 205 -4.83 6.68 -18.23
C ILE A 205 -4.11 5.44 -17.67
N GLY A 206 -3.20 4.85 -18.46
CA GLY A 206 -2.49 3.62 -18.12
C GLY A 206 -3.43 2.42 -17.96
N ASN A 207 -2.95 1.33 -17.35
CA ASN A 207 -3.76 0.12 -17.24
C ASN A 207 -4.92 0.25 -16.23
N PRO A 208 -6.19 -0.04 -16.60
CA PRO A 208 -7.35 0.07 -15.70
C PRO A 208 -7.41 -1.02 -14.61
N PHE A 209 -6.61 -2.08 -14.70
CA PHE A 209 -6.70 -3.24 -13.81
C PHE A 209 -5.63 -3.26 -12.73
N CYS A 210 -4.55 -2.48 -12.86
CA CYS A 210 -3.44 -2.42 -11.90
C CYS A 210 -2.91 -0.99 -11.73
N SER A 211 -2.05 -0.81 -10.73
CA SER A 211 -1.18 0.36 -10.66
C SER A 211 -0.03 0.13 -11.63
N ASP A 212 -0.07 0.78 -12.80
CA ASP A 212 0.88 0.56 -13.88
C ASP A 212 2.16 1.40 -13.71
N TRP A 213 3.09 0.85 -12.93
CA TRP A 213 4.37 1.49 -12.64
C TRP A 213 5.29 1.58 -13.87
N ARG A 214 5.10 0.70 -14.87
CA ARG A 214 5.86 0.72 -16.12
C ARG A 214 5.42 1.90 -16.99
N PHE A 215 4.12 2.10 -17.13
CA PHE A 215 3.56 3.29 -17.77
C PHE A 215 4.06 4.58 -17.09
N LEU A 216 4.00 4.64 -15.75
CA LEU A 216 4.45 5.83 -15.00
C LEU A 216 5.95 6.09 -15.17
N GLN A 217 6.79 5.05 -15.19
CA GLN A 217 8.22 5.17 -15.44
C GLN A 217 8.49 5.86 -16.77
N VAL A 218 7.90 5.35 -17.86
CA VAL A 218 8.07 5.91 -19.21
C VAL A 218 7.55 7.34 -19.28
N LEU A 219 6.35 7.58 -18.74
CA LEU A 219 5.72 8.90 -18.73
C LEU A 219 6.60 9.94 -18.02
N ARG A 220 7.10 9.64 -16.81
CA ARG A 220 7.89 10.60 -16.02
C ARG A 220 9.24 10.92 -16.66
N HIS A 221 9.92 9.91 -17.22
CA HIS A 221 11.19 10.15 -17.92
C HIS A 221 10.98 10.85 -19.27
N GLY A 222 9.92 10.50 -20.01
CA GLY A 222 9.54 11.16 -21.25
C GLY A 222 9.15 12.63 -21.04
N LEU A 223 8.46 12.96 -19.96
CA LEU A 223 8.17 14.34 -19.58
C LEU A 223 9.44 15.15 -19.26
N LYS A 224 10.45 14.54 -18.64
CA LYS A 224 11.73 15.22 -18.41
C LYS A 224 12.44 15.55 -19.72
N LEU A 225 12.43 14.62 -20.67
CA LEU A 225 12.96 14.82 -22.02
C LEU A 225 12.22 15.94 -22.75
N LEU A 226 10.88 15.91 -22.70
CA LEU A 226 10.04 16.93 -23.32
C LEU A 226 10.31 18.32 -22.72
N ASN A 227 10.35 18.42 -21.39
CA ASN A 227 10.66 19.70 -20.72
C ASN A 227 12.06 20.22 -21.09
N PHE A 228 13.05 19.34 -21.23
CA PHE A 228 14.39 19.72 -21.66
C PHE A 228 14.39 20.25 -23.11
N TYR A 229 13.63 19.61 -23.99
CA TYR A 229 13.45 20.05 -25.38
C TYR A 229 12.72 21.39 -25.47
N GLU A 230 11.59 21.55 -24.77
CA GLU A 230 10.80 22.80 -24.72
C GLU A 230 11.63 23.98 -24.18
N THR A 231 12.48 23.72 -23.18
CA THR A 231 13.38 24.75 -22.62
C THR A 231 14.46 25.16 -23.64
N SER A 232 14.94 24.22 -24.45
CA SER A 232 16.04 24.46 -25.40
C SER A 232 15.58 25.09 -26.71
N ASN A 233 14.39 24.71 -27.21
CA ASN A 233 13.91 25.08 -28.55
C ASN A 233 12.68 26.00 -28.53
N GLY A 234 12.21 26.40 -27.34
CA GLY A 234 10.97 27.14 -27.14
C GLY A 234 9.73 26.25 -27.24
N VAL A 235 8.65 26.67 -26.57
CA VAL A 235 7.36 25.97 -26.63
C VAL A 235 6.81 26.08 -28.05
N GLN A 236 6.95 25.03 -28.85
CA GLN A 236 6.26 24.92 -30.14
C GLN A 236 4.93 24.21 -29.92
N ASP A 237 3.83 24.95 -30.05
CA ASP A 237 2.47 24.45 -29.90
C ASP A 237 2.07 23.66 -31.15
N VAL A 238 2.61 22.45 -31.29
CA VAL A 238 2.37 21.57 -32.44
C VAL A 238 1.48 20.41 -32.01
N SER A 239 0.28 20.73 -31.50
CA SER A 239 -0.77 19.75 -31.17
C SER A 239 -1.21 18.89 -32.36
N LYS A 240 -0.76 19.23 -33.59
CA LYS A 240 -1.06 18.53 -34.85
C LYS A 240 0.18 17.99 -35.59
N SER A 241 1.33 17.89 -34.93
CA SER A 241 2.52 17.35 -35.59
C SER A 241 2.39 15.85 -35.84
N THR A 242 2.85 15.42 -37.01
CA THR A 242 3.07 13.99 -37.28
C THR A 242 4.23 13.48 -36.43
N THR A 243 4.24 12.18 -36.14
CA THR A 243 5.23 11.59 -35.23
C THR A 243 6.65 11.78 -35.74
N ASN A 244 7.55 12.25 -34.88
CA ASN A 244 8.93 12.55 -35.25
C ASN A 244 9.83 11.32 -35.10
N PHE A 245 10.75 11.13 -36.04
CA PHE A 245 11.74 10.06 -36.02
C PHE A 245 13.14 10.61 -36.27
N ASN A 246 14.14 10.00 -35.64
CA ASN A 246 15.54 10.30 -35.91
C ASN A 246 16.05 9.53 -37.14
N GLU A 247 17.28 9.82 -37.56
CA GLU A 247 17.96 9.13 -38.67
C GLU A 247 18.09 7.61 -38.45
N SER A 248 18.01 7.15 -37.20
CA SER A 248 18.03 5.73 -36.83
C SER A 248 16.65 5.07 -36.76
N LEU A 249 15.59 5.74 -37.26
CA LEU A 249 14.19 5.28 -37.24
C LEU A 249 13.58 5.08 -35.85
N ASN A 250 14.19 5.63 -34.82
CA ASN A 250 13.61 5.66 -33.47
C ASN A 250 12.80 6.95 -33.30
N ARG A 251 11.71 6.88 -32.55
CA ARG A 251 10.86 8.06 -32.28
C ARG A 251 11.61 9.10 -31.44
N GLU A 252 11.50 10.36 -31.83
CA GLU A 252 12.00 11.50 -31.05
C GLU A 252 10.84 12.16 -30.29
N ILE A 253 11.03 12.38 -29.00
CA ILE A 253 10.01 13.01 -28.14
C ILE A 253 10.13 14.53 -28.29
N LYS A 254 9.35 15.11 -29.21
CA LYS A 254 9.24 16.58 -29.38
C LYS A 254 7.90 17.11 -28.92
N THR A 255 6.86 16.29 -29.03
CA THR A 255 5.51 16.62 -28.60
C THR A 255 5.00 15.61 -27.57
N PHE A 256 3.92 15.96 -26.87
CA PHE A 256 3.28 15.03 -25.95
C PHE A 256 2.63 13.83 -26.67
N ASN A 257 2.15 14.02 -27.90
CA ASN A 257 1.64 12.92 -28.72
C ASN A 257 2.75 11.91 -29.06
N ASP A 258 3.97 12.38 -29.36
CA ASP A 258 5.13 11.50 -29.57
C ASP A 258 5.38 10.60 -28.35
N LEU A 259 5.26 11.17 -27.14
CA LEU A 259 5.38 10.43 -25.89
C LEU A 259 4.28 9.37 -25.74
N ASN A 260 3.03 9.71 -26.05
CA ASN A 260 1.92 8.76 -26.02
C ASN A 260 2.13 7.59 -27.01
N GLN A 261 2.70 7.85 -28.18
CA GLN A 261 3.03 6.79 -29.15
C GLN A 261 4.20 5.92 -28.68
N VAL A 262 5.22 6.53 -28.07
CA VAL A 262 6.34 5.81 -27.45
C VAL A 262 5.83 4.85 -26.36
N ILE A 263 4.91 5.30 -25.51
CA ILE A 263 4.28 4.45 -24.48
C ILE A 263 3.59 3.25 -25.12
N LYS A 264 2.78 3.47 -26.17
CA LYS A 264 2.07 2.40 -26.89
C LYS A 264 3.04 1.39 -27.54
N ASP A 265 4.17 1.86 -28.06
CA ASP A 265 5.19 1.00 -28.66
C ASP A 265 5.90 0.14 -27.59
N ILE A 266 6.17 0.70 -26.40
CA ILE A 266 6.74 -0.04 -25.27
C ILE A 266 5.76 -1.06 -24.73
N GLU A 267 4.48 -0.71 -24.59
CA GLU A 267 3.44 -1.66 -24.17
C GLU A 267 3.36 -2.86 -25.11
N LYS A 268 3.37 -2.64 -26.44
CA LYS A 268 3.39 -3.72 -27.43
C LYS A 268 4.66 -4.56 -27.38
N ALA A 269 5.81 -3.91 -27.18
CA ALA A 269 7.08 -4.61 -27.01
C ALA A 269 7.01 -5.53 -25.78
N ASP A 270 6.60 -5.00 -24.63
CA ASP A 270 6.48 -5.72 -23.37
C ASP A 270 5.49 -6.90 -23.49
N GLU A 271 4.38 -6.75 -24.23
CA GLU A 271 3.45 -7.85 -24.55
C GLU A 271 4.10 -8.98 -25.37
N SER A 272 4.95 -8.64 -26.33
CA SER A 272 5.65 -9.62 -27.17
C SER A 272 6.73 -10.41 -26.41
N PHE A 273 7.26 -9.84 -25.32
CA PHE A 273 8.27 -10.45 -24.45
C PHE A 273 7.68 -11.30 -23.31
N LEU A 274 6.36 -11.47 -23.24
CA LEU A 274 5.75 -12.38 -22.28
C LEU A 274 6.16 -13.83 -22.61
N ASP A 275 6.90 -14.47 -21.69
CA ASP A 275 7.24 -15.89 -21.83
C ASP A 275 5.96 -16.75 -21.92
N LYS A 276 6.05 -17.95 -22.52
CA LYS A 276 4.93 -18.93 -22.60
C LYS A 276 4.34 -19.31 -21.22
N ALA A 277 5.04 -18.99 -20.13
CA ALA A 277 4.63 -19.17 -18.75
C ALA A 277 3.90 -17.94 -18.13
N GLY A 278 3.78 -16.83 -18.87
CA GLY A 278 3.08 -15.62 -18.42
C GLY A 278 3.87 -14.73 -17.46
N HIS A 279 5.19 -14.86 -17.39
CA HIS A 279 6.05 -13.99 -16.59
C HIS A 279 6.53 -12.78 -17.39
N THR A 280 6.57 -11.62 -16.75
CA THR A 280 7.15 -10.38 -17.30
C THR A 280 8.67 -10.55 -17.42
N ALA A 281 9.19 -10.53 -18.65
CA ALA A 281 10.62 -10.64 -18.96
C ALA A 281 11.42 -9.35 -18.65
N LEU A 282 10.99 -8.56 -17.67
CA LEU A 282 11.72 -7.37 -17.25
C LEU A 282 12.96 -7.81 -16.46
N LYS A 283 14.15 -7.52 -16.99
CA LYS A 283 15.44 -7.79 -16.32
C LYS A 283 15.58 -7.04 -15.00
N GLU A 284 14.99 -5.85 -14.92
CA GLU A 284 14.95 -4.99 -13.73
C GLU A 284 13.56 -4.41 -13.53
N LEU A 285 13.17 -4.18 -12.27
CA LEU A 285 11.88 -3.56 -11.95
C LEU A 285 11.78 -2.13 -12.49
N PRO A 286 10.58 -1.67 -12.89
CA PRO A 286 10.39 -0.29 -13.38
C PRO A 286 10.58 0.76 -12.27
N ILE A 287 10.41 0.37 -11.01
CA ILE A 287 10.48 1.28 -9.86
C ILE A 287 11.46 0.78 -8.79
N ARG A 288 12.03 1.73 -8.05
CA ARG A 288 12.92 1.48 -6.91
C ARG A 288 12.56 2.38 -5.75
N LEU A 289 12.67 1.87 -4.53
CA LEU A 289 12.48 2.69 -3.33
C LEU A 289 13.55 3.79 -3.24
N TYR A 290 13.10 5.03 -3.03
CA TYR A 290 13.98 6.16 -2.78
C TYR A 290 14.73 6.04 -1.45
N ASN A 291 16.03 6.33 -1.45
CA ASN A 291 16.87 6.44 -0.26
C ASN A 291 17.68 7.75 -0.33
N LYS A 292 18.01 8.39 0.81
CA LYS A 292 18.88 9.58 0.82
C LYS A 292 20.23 9.31 0.11
N LYS A 293 20.74 8.08 0.16
CA LYS A 293 21.95 7.66 -0.58
C LYS A 293 21.76 7.59 -2.10
N SER A 294 20.53 7.52 -2.60
CA SER A 294 20.23 7.44 -4.04
C SER A 294 20.09 8.80 -4.73
N ILE A 295 20.32 9.92 -4.01
CA ILE A 295 20.33 11.27 -4.61
C ILE A 295 21.36 11.39 -5.74
N GLY A 296 22.58 10.89 -5.54
CA GLY A 296 23.62 10.92 -6.59
C GLY A 296 23.18 10.14 -7.84
N LEU A 297 22.58 8.95 -7.64
CA LEU A 297 22.06 8.13 -8.73
C LEU A 297 20.91 8.80 -9.51
N ILE A 298 20.04 9.56 -8.82
CA ILE A 298 18.95 10.30 -9.46
C ILE A 298 19.53 11.41 -10.33
N ASN A 299 20.51 12.15 -9.83
CA ASN A 299 21.17 13.22 -10.57
C ASN A 299 21.92 12.66 -11.80
N ASP A 300 22.68 11.58 -11.64
CA ASP A 300 23.36 10.89 -12.75
C ASP A 300 22.37 10.38 -13.81
N GLN A 301 21.21 9.85 -13.39
CA GLN A 301 20.16 9.44 -14.31
C GLN A 301 19.58 10.64 -15.05
N THR A 302 19.32 11.75 -14.37
CA THR A 302 18.81 12.96 -15.03
C THR A 302 19.78 13.50 -16.06
N GLU A 303 21.09 13.50 -15.78
CA GLU A 303 22.12 13.94 -16.75
C GLU A 303 22.21 12.99 -17.95
N LYS A 304 22.13 11.67 -17.73
CA LYS A 304 22.10 10.69 -18.83
C LYS A 304 20.84 10.81 -19.70
N ILE A 305 19.70 11.12 -19.10
CA ILE A 305 18.45 11.35 -19.82
C ILE A 305 18.49 12.69 -20.57
N SER A 306 19.31 13.66 -20.19
CA SER A 306 19.43 14.94 -20.92
C SER A 306 19.98 14.79 -22.35
N SER A 307 20.58 13.65 -22.72
CA SER A 307 20.76 13.34 -24.14
C SER A 307 19.40 13.03 -24.76
N ALA A 308 19.02 13.73 -25.83
CA ALA A 308 17.68 13.75 -26.45
C ALA A 308 17.08 12.41 -26.92
N PHE A 309 17.69 11.28 -26.56
CA PHE A 309 17.30 9.93 -26.94
C PHE A 309 17.05 9.04 -25.72
N MET A 310 15.86 8.44 -25.65
CA MET A 310 15.54 7.42 -24.65
C MET A 310 15.79 6.04 -25.25
N ASP A 311 16.79 5.30 -24.73
CA ASP A 311 16.94 3.89 -25.11
C ASP A 311 15.78 3.08 -24.52
N PHE A 312 14.82 2.74 -25.38
CA PHE A 312 13.61 2.00 -25.00
C PHE A 312 13.92 0.61 -24.43
N LYS A 313 15.11 0.06 -24.69
CA LYS A 313 15.53 -1.24 -24.12
C LYS A 313 16.07 -1.12 -22.70
N ASN A 314 16.62 0.02 -22.31
CA ASN A 314 17.29 0.23 -21.02
C ASN A 314 16.78 1.48 -20.31
N ILE A 315 15.50 1.47 -19.95
CA ILE A 315 14.87 2.60 -19.25
C ILE A 315 15.29 2.59 -17.78
N PRO A 316 15.85 3.69 -17.25
CA PRO A 316 16.27 3.78 -15.86
C PRO A 316 15.08 3.62 -14.90
N GLN A 317 15.30 2.99 -13.75
CA GLN A 317 14.25 2.78 -12.75
C GLN A 317 13.75 4.11 -12.19
N LEU A 318 12.43 4.25 -12.04
CA LEU A 318 11.82 5.39 -11.40
C LEU A 318 11.90 5.25 -9.88
N PHE A 319 12.52 6.21 -9.20
CA PHE A 319 12.54 6.24 -7.75
C PHE A 319 11.17 6.65 -7.20
N VAL A 320 10.66 5.90 -6.23
CA VAL A 320 9.35 6.15 -5.59
C VAL A 320 9.45 6.29 -4.09
N LYS A 321 8.56 7.09 -3.51
CA LYS A 321 8.38 7.27 -2.06
C LYS A 321 6.98 6.83 -1.66
N PRO A 322 6.85 5.91 -0.69
CA PRO A 322 5.54 5.56 -0.16
C PRO A 322 4.92 6.70 0.62
N ILE A 323 3.63 6.89 0.41
CA ILE A 323 2.84 7.93 1.04
C ILE A 323 1.57 7.33 1.65
N LYS A 324 1.07 8.00 2.67
CA LYS A 324 -0.29 7.87 3.14
C LYS A 324 -1.02 9.15 2.81
N PHE A 325 -2.29 9.05 2.48
CA PHE A 325 -3.11 10.20 2.12
C PHE A 325 -4.45 10.17 2.84
N LYS A 326 -5.01 11.36 3.05
CA LYS A 326 -6.34 11.58 3.60
C LYS A 326 -7.09 12.53 2.67
N CYS A 327 -8.23 12.08 2.15
CA CYS A 327 -9.12 12.92 1.37
C CYS A 327 -9.68 14.02 2.27
N ILE A 328 -9.56 15.25 1.78
CA ILE A 328 -10.15 16.44 2.38
C ILE A 328 -11.55 16.64 1.80
N SER A 329 -11.69 16.50 0.49
CA SER A 329 -12.99 16.57 -0.16
C SER A 329 -13.82 15.33 0.11
N ARG A 330 -15.14 15.45 -0.10
CA ARG A 330 -16.02 14.27 -0.13
C ARG A 330 -15.59 13.35 -1.27
N GLY A 331 -15.51 12.06 -0.99
CA GLY A 331 -15.13 11.05 -1.97
C GLY A 331 -14.75 9.73 -1.32
N HIS A 332 -14.83 8.65 -2.09
CA HIS A 332 -14.44 7.31 -1.65
C HIS A 332 -13.33 6.81 -2.59
N PRO A 333 -12.05 6.95 -2.21
CA PRO A 333 -10.96 6.47 -3.05
C PRO A 333 -11.02 4.95 -3.13
N SER A 334 -10.56 4.39 -4.26
CA SER A 334 -10.47 2.95 -4.49
C SER A 334 -9.05 2.51 -4.76
N ASP A 335 -8.75 1.23 -4.53
CA ASP A 335 -7.49 0.62 -4.96
C ASP A 335 -7.16 0.95 -6.42
N ASN A 336 -5.88 1.08 -6.74
CA ASN A 336 -5.34 1.48 -8.04
C ASN A 336 -5.75 2.89 -8.52
N ALA A 337 -6.31 3.74 -7.64
CA ALA A 337 -6.59 5.13 -7.98
C ALA A 337 -5.32 5.88 -8.42
N ARG A 338 -5.49 6.85 -9.30
CA ARG A 338 -4.40 7.67 -9.85
C ARG A 338 -4.17 8.87 -8.93
N ILE A 339 -2.90 9.17 -8.68
CA ILE A 339 -2.47 10.30 -7.86
C ILE A 339 -1.81 11.33 -8.76
N TYR A 340 -2.37 12.54 -8.78
CA TYR A 340 -1.93 13.66 -9.60
C TYR A 340 -1.38 14.77 -8.71
N MET A 341 -0.35 15.43 -9.23
CA MET A 341 0.08 16.73 -8.74
C MET A 341 -0.95 17.78 -9.16
N ILE A 342 -1.11 18.82 -8.34
CA ILE A 342 -1.96 19.96 -8.70
C ILE A 342 -1.21 20.80 -9.76
N PRO A 343 -1.78 21.02 -10.96
CA PRO A 343 -1.19 21.89 -11.98
C PRO A 343 -0.98 23.30 -11.44
N GLN A 344 0.08 23.99 -11.90
CA GLN A 344 0.36 25.36 -11.45
C GLN A 344 -0.79 26.32 -11.79
N GLU A 345 -1.41 26.14 -12.96
CA GLU A 345 -2.54 26.93 -13.46
C GLU A 345 -3.76 26.86 -12.53
N ASP A 346 -4.11 25.65 -12.07
CA ASP A 346 -5.29 25.41 -11.24
C ASP A 346 -5.01 25.55 -9.73
N ARG A 347 -3.75 25.79 -9.35
CA ARG A 347 -3.30 25.68 -7.96
C ARG A 347 -4.07 26.60 -7.03
N GLN A 348 -4.33 27.83 -7.47
CA GLN A 348 -5.03 28.82 -6.67
C GLN A 348 -6.49 28.40 -6.40
N ASP A 349 -7.15 27.80 -7.39
CA ASP A 349 -8.54 27.34 -7.26
C ASP A 349 -8.65 26.16 -6.28
N TRP A 350 -7.72 25.21 -6.35
CA TRP A 350 -7.64 24.11 -5.38
C TRP A 350 -7.32 24.60 -3.96
N ILE A 351 -6.45 25.59 -3.81
CA ILE A 351 -6.17 26.21 -2.49
C ILE A 351 -7.41 26.93 -1.96
N ASN A 352 -8.14 27.66 -2.80
CA ASN A 352 -9.37 28.33 -2.41
C ASN A 352 -10.44 27.33 -1.99
N TYR A 353 -10.59 26.23 -2.74
CA TYR A 353 -11.48 25.12 -2.39
C TYR A 353 -11.13 24.51 -1.03
N TYR A 354 -9.83 24.23 -0.78
CA TYR A 354 -9.36 23.73 0.51
C TYR A 354 -9.71 24.66 1.67
N LYS A 355 -9.42 25.96 1.54
CA LYS A 355 -9.71 26.97 2.57
C LYS A 355 -11.21 27.09 2.87
N ASN A 356 -12.05 27.03 1.84
CA ASN A 356 -13.49 27.12 1.98
C ASN A 356 -14.10 25.85 2.61
N TYR A 357 -13.56 24.68 2.27
CA TYR A 357 -14.01 23.40 2.84
C TYR A 357 -13.87 23.38 4.36
N ASN A 358 -12.72 23.84 4.88
CA ASN A 358 -12.48 23.89 6.33
C ASN A 358 -13.37 24.91 7.07
N LYS A 359 -13.80 26.00 6.41
CA LYS A 359 -14.62 27.05 7.04
C LYS A 359 -16.12 26.68 7.10
N ASN A 360 -16.62 25.92 6.13
CA ASN A 360 -18.06 25.72 5.93
C ASN A 360 -18.62 24.37 6.42
N ILE A 361 -17.92 23.65 7.30
CA ILE A 361 -18.42 22.38 7.88
C ILE A 361 -19.82 22.55 8.52
N TYR A 362 -20.15 23.76 9.00
CA TYR A 362 -21.40 24.06 9.71
C TYR A 362 -22.52 24.70 8.86
N ASN A 363 -22.29 25.04 7.58
CA ASN A 363 -23.30 25.68 6.74
C ASN A 363 -23.69 24.79 5.55
N HIS A 364 -24.77 24.02 5.72
CA HIS A 364 -25.32 23.13 4.68
C HIS A 364 -25.62 23.82 3.34
N ASN A 365 -25.88 25.13 3.34
CA ASN A 365 -26.24 25.89 2.15
C ASN A 365 -25.03 26.45 1.35
N ASN A 366 -23.82 26.41 1.91
CA ASN A 366 -22.59 26.99 1.30
C ASN A 366 -21.42 25.98 1.22
N SER A 367 -21.71 24.69 1.05
CA SER A 367 -20.64 23.72 0.77
C SER A 367 -19.94 24.09 -0.56
N PRO A 368 -18.60 24.14 -0.59
CA PRO A 368 -17.89 24.49 -1.82
C PRO A 368 -18.17 23.43 -2.87
N LYS A 369 -18.82 23.85 -3.97
CA LYS A 369 -19.12 22.98 -5.09
C LYS A 369 -17.86 22.72 -5.91
N LEU A 370 -17.76 21.51 -6.47
CA LEU A 370 -16.65 21.08 -7.32
C LEU A 370 -16.84 21.52 -8.78
N ASP A 371 -17.86 22.31 -9.08
CA ASP A 371 -18.40 22.55 -10.43
C ASP A 371 -17.38 23.15 -11.42
N ASN A 372 -16.25 23.68 -10.94
CA ASN A 372 -15.17 24.26 -11.76
C ASN A 372 -13.80 23.58 -11.55
N LEU A 373 -13.74 22.44 -10.86
CA LEU A 373 -12.49 21.72 -10.59
C LEU A 373 -12.47 20.39 -11.35
N PHE A 374 -11.51 20.27 -12.26
CA PHE A 374 -11.40 19.14 -13.19
C PHE A 374 -10.22 18.24 -12.85
N CYS A 375 -10.26 17.00 -13.35
CA CYS A 375 -9.11 16.12 -13.20
C CYS A 375 -7.92 16.65 -14.02
N PRO A 376 -6.71 16.70 -13.44
CA PRO A 376 -5.51 17.06 -14.19
C PRO A 376 -5.22 16.12 -15.36
N SER A 377 -4.52 16.64 -16.37
CA SER A 377 -3.95 15.85 -17.48
C SER A 377 -3.00 14.75 -16.96
N SER A 378 -2.83 13.72 -17.78
CA SER A 378 -1.82 12.65 -17.62
C SER A 378 -0.41 13.20 -17.30
N ARG A 379 -0.03 14.38 -17.80
CA ARG A 379 1.23 15.07 -17.49
C ARG A 379 1.49 15.25 -15.99
N ASN A 380 0.42 15.38 -15.22
CA ASN A 380 0.47 15.60 -13.77
C ASN A 380 0.36 14.31 -12.97
N LEU A 381 0.27 13.13 -13.61
CA LEU A 381 0.27 11.85 -12.92
C LEU A 381 1.64 11.62 -12.26
N ILE A 382 1.62 11.39 -10.95
CA ILE A 382 2.84 11.22 -10.14
C ILE A 382 2.88 9.89 -9.39
N GLY A 383 1.78 9.14 -9.35
CA GLY A 383 1.74 7.89 -8.59
C GLY A 383 0.39 7.19 -8.62
N PHE A 384 0.31 6.13 -7.82
CA PHE A 384 -0.90 5.34 -7.65
C PHE A 384 -1.17 5.05 -6.18
N ALA A 385 -2.45 5.02 -5.83
CA ALA A 385 -2.93 4.44 -4.59
C ALA A 385 -2.97 2.92 -4.73
N THR A 386 -2.43 2.20 -3.76
CA THR A 386 -2.32 0.74 -3.80
C THR A 386 -3.45 0.12 -3.01
N SER A 387 -3.65 0.61 -1.78
CA SER A 387 -4.76 0.25 -0.90
C SER A 387 -5.51 1.53 -0.50
N ALA A 388 -6.76 1.66 -0.93
CA ALA A 388 -7.55 2.85 -0.66
C ALA A 388 -9.03 2.55 -0.51
N THR A 389 -9.62 3.08 0.56
CA THR A 389 -11.05 2.96 0.87
C THR A 389 -11.44 4.02 1.91
N PHE A 390 -12.65 3.94 2.46
CA PHE A 390 -13.03 4.74 3.61
C PHE A 390 -12.34 4.20 4.86
N ASN A 391 -11.51 5.02 5.51
CA ASN A 391 -10.85 4.66 6.75
C ASN A 391 -11.73 5.04 7.94
N LEU A 392 -12.18 4.03 8.69
CA LEU A 392 -13.08 4.21 9.82
C LEU A 392 -12.41 4.84 11.04
N THR A 393 -11.10 4.72 11.20
CA THR A 393 -10.33 5.33 12.29
C THR A 393 -10.25 6.85 12.14
N VAL A 394 -10.15 7.34 10.89
CA VAL A 394 -10.06 8.77 10.60
C VAL A 394 -11.43 9.37 10.24
N GLY A 395 -12.36 8.57 9.74
CA GLY A 395 -13.70 9.01 9.34
C GLY A 395 -13.75 9.70 7.96
N CYS A 396 -12.77 9.44 7.10
CA CYS A 396 -12.75 9.96 5.72
C CYS A 396 -12.19 8.94 4.73
N GLY A 397 -12.32 9.24 3.43
CA GLY A 397 -11.59 8.52 2.39
C GLY A 397 -10.09 8.64 2.61
N ALA A 398 -9.37 7.53 2.65
CA ALA A 398 -7.94 7.55 2.93
C ALA A 398 -7.25 6.34 2.29
N GLY A 399 -5.93 6.36 2.27
CA GLY A 399 -5.19 5.19 1.84
C GLY A 399 -3.70 5.36 1.83
N VAL A 400 -3.06 4.36 1.25
CA VAL A 400 -1.62 4.31 1.04
C VAL A 400 -1.34 4.12 -0.44
N GLY A 401 -0.16 4.56 -0.85
CA GLY A 401 0.29 4.48 -2.22
C GLY A 401 1.75 4.86 -2.34
N SER A 402 2.22 5.07 -3.56
CA SER A 402 3.55 5.58 -3.81
C SER A 402 3.52 6.63 -4.90
N ILE A 403 4.39 7.64 -4.76
CA ILE A 403 4.58 8.70 -5.74
C ILE A 403 6.04 8.74 -6.21
N ALA A 404 6.28 9.27 -7.40
CA ALA A 404 7.60 9.52 -7.94
C ALA A 404 8.39 10.45 -7.00
N ALA A 405 9.66 10.12 -6.75
CA ALA A 405 10.50 10.85 -5.79
C ALA A 405 10.83 12.28 -6.25
N ASP A 406 10.70 12.54 -7.55
CA ASP A 406 10.88 13.83 -8.22
C ASP A 406 9.59 14.65 -8.36
N ALA A 407 8.45 14.14 -7.87
CA ALA A 407 7.17 14.82 -7.97
C ALA A 407 7.13 16.10 -7.12
N PHE A 408 7.66 16.02 -5.90
CA PHE A 408 7.81 17.16 -5.01
C PHE A 408 9.30 17.38 -4.72
N PRO A 409 9.81 18.62 -4.77
CA PRO A 409 11.14 18.91 -4.26
C PRO A 409 11.26 18.41 -2.83
N LEU A 410 12.47 18.02 -2.41
CA LEU A 410 12.75 17.48 -1.07
C LEU A 410 12.41 18.53 -0.01
N VAL A 411 11.15 18.57 0.44
CA VAL A 411 10.77 19.28 1.65
C VAL A 411 11.47 18.55 2.80
N THR A 412 12.33 19.29 3.50
CA THR A 412 13.00 18.87 4.73
C THR A 412 11.96 18.38 5.74
N ASP A 413 12.36 17.46 6.63
CA ASP A 413 11.55 16.87 7.71
C ASP A 413 11.08 17.92 8.77
N ASP A 414 10.73 19.15 8.36
CA ASP A 414 10.34 20.24 9.24
C ASP A 414 8.87 20.13 9.63
N LYS A 415 8.69 19.96 10.93
CA LYS A 415 7.44 19.70 11.65
C LYS A 415 6.56 20.95 11.81
N SER A 416 6.29 21.71 10.74
CA SER A 416 5.47 22.92 10.84
C SER A 416 4.33 22.95 9.81
N GLY A 417 3.13 22.55 10.24
CA GLY A 417 1.88 22.83 9.55
C GLY A 417 1.67 22.09 8.21
N LEU A 418 0.43 22.07 7.74
CA LEU A 418 0.12 21.63 6.38
C LEU A 418 0.80 22.58 5.38
N ASN A 419 2.01 22.24 4.94
CA ASN A 419 2.63 22.89 3.80
C ASN A 419 1.70 22.68 2.59
N GLN A 420 1.33 23.77 1.91
CA GLN A 420 0.44 23.78 0.74
C GLN A 420 0.97 22.91 -0.43
N GLU A 421 2.21 22.43 -0.32
CA GLU A 421 2.87 21.51 -1.25
C GLU A 421 2.51 20.04 -1.02
N ASN A 422 1.86 19.68 0.09
CA ASN A 422 1.45 18.30 0.39
C ASN A 422 0.03 17.98 -0.09
N LEU A 423 -0.52 18.76 -1.03
CA LEU A 423 -1.84 18.53 -1.60
C LEU A 423 -1.72 17.82 -2.95
N VAL A 424 -2.53 16.79 -3.13
CA VAL A 424 -2.63 15.99 -4.36
C VAL A 424 -4.09 15.81 -4.75
N ILE A 425 -4.29 15.46 -6.01
CA ILE A 425 -5.60 15.06 -6.53
C ILE A 425 -5.61 13.55 -6.72
N ILE A 426 -6.66 12.90 -6.24
CA ILE A 426 -6.88 11.46 -6.36
C ILE A 426 -8.08 11.23 -7.24
N ARG A 427 -7.95 10.34 -8.23
CA ARG A 427 -9.05 9.95 -9.10
C ARG A 427 -9.16 8.43 -9.16
N ASN A 428 -10.37 7.92 -8.99
CA ASN A 428 -10.64 6.50 -9.17
C ASN A 428 -10.63 6.11 -10.64
N ILE A 429 -10.21 4.88 -10.91
CA ILE A 429 -10.35 4.26 -12.22
C ILE A 429 -11.84 4.19 -12.58
N GLY A 430 -12.19 4.54 -13.82
CA GLY A 430 -13.58 4.47 -14.23
C GLY A 430 -14.43 5.69 -13.86
N SER A 431 -13.83 6.70 -13.22
CA SER A 431 -14.46 7.95 -12.83
C SER A 431 -13.61 9.13 -13.28
N ASP A 432 -14.29 10.23 -13.58
CA ASP A 432 -13.76 11.56 -13.89
C ASP A 432 -13.68 12.48 -12.65
N THR A 433 -14.29 12.08 -11.53
CA THR A 433 -14.39 12.91 -10.33
C THR A 433 -13.06 13.03 -9.58
N PRO A 434 -12.49 14.25 -9.44
CA PRO A 434 -11.28 14.45 -8.66
C PRO A 434 -11.59 14.59 -7.17
N MET A 435 -10.72 14.02 -6.33
CA MET A 435 -10.76 14.16 -4.88
C MET A 435 -9.50 14.87 -4.41
N LEU A 436 -9.64 15.96 -3.65
CA LEU A 436 -8.51 16.63 -3.03
C LEU A 436 -8.06 15.84 -1.80
N ALA A 437 -6.77 15.54 -1.70
CA ALA A 437 -6.18 14.85 -0.57
C ALA A 437 -4.91 15.53 -0.07
N SER A 438 -4.64 15.38 1.22
CA SER A 438 -3.33 15.70 1.81
C SER A 438 -2.50 14.43 1.92
N ILE A 439 -1.19 14.55 1.72
CA ILE A 439 -0.25 13.43 1.79
C ILE A 439 0.78 13.61 2.91
N GLU A 440 1.25 12.50 3.43
CA GLU A 440 2.40 12.40 4.33
C GLU A 440 3.25 11.20 3.90
N TYR A 441 4.58 11.30 4.03
CA TYR A 441 5.46 10.16 3.73
C TYR A 441 5.33 9.07 4.80
N VAL A 442 5.30 7.81 4.36
CA VAL A 442 5.36 6.67 5.28
C VAL A 442 6.81 6.44 5.66
N LYS A 443 7.07 6.36 6.97
CA LYS A 443 8.37 5.90 7.47
C LYS A 443 8.41 4.39 7.36
N LEU A 444 9.26 3.90 6.46
CA LEU A 444 9.54 2.48 6.28
C LEU A 444 10.51 1.96 7.34
#